data_AF-A0A1V6T1Q2-F1
#
_entry.id   AF-A0A1V6T1Q2-F1
#
_cell.length_a   1.000
_cell.length_b   1.000
_cell.length_c   1.000
_cell.angle_alpha   90.00
_cell.angle_beta   90.00
_cell.angle_gamma   90.00
#
_symmetry.space_group_name_H-M   'P 1'
#
loop_
_entity.id
_entity.type
_entity.pdbx_description
1 polymer ?
#
loop_
_entity_poly.entity_id
_entity_poly.type
_entity_poly.pdbx_seq_one_letter_code
_entity_poly.pdbx_strand_id
1 'polypeptide(L)'
;MASYGLLGQPEEDALHKSRLLNVEEKPFKRISKRILNPESLVTSNPQTLTPPPEDSADATAAEAEKHKRLEEWRHFREDVTLDFVAFEGSIARIQFLLTSNEKERERYASEKLRILETMQSVRGNTAELRTQLEEAQRLLALRKSYDELAEKITSNRLLKPREDQEANLQKLETEITELEKESKDYAETWAERREQFGRIVEEGMQLRRLIRDEKEEVERREGMQEGEDGDEGEVNSKGKVSSANSPRPEAEGSTPSQSQDENTSRLQIEKGSESTRGVSPLRNATSAEGEKHRSDQEDTNMLDEGEVQENDAGHQSDELEEGEELADDRMGENMDTT
;
A
#
# COMPACT_ATOMS: atom_id res chain seq x y z
N MET A 1 -4.85 9.35 -44.05
CA MET A 1 -5.81 9.91 -43.06
C MET A 1 -5.74 11.42 -43.17
N ALA A 2 -6.88 12.09 -43.43
CA ALA A 2 -6.89 13.55 -43.51
C ALA A 2 -6.60 14.13 -42.11
N SER A 3 -5.60 15.00 -42.01
CA SER A 3 -5.29 15.72 -40.77
C SER A 3 -6.38 16.75 -40.51
N TYR A 4 -7.26 16.49 -39.55
CA TYR A 4 -8.20 17.48 -39.03
C TYR A 4 -7.45 18.45 -38.12
N GLY A 5 -6.73 19.39 -38.73
CA GLY A 5 -6.08 20.51 -38.03
C GLY A 5 -7.01 21.72 -37.93
N LEU A 6 -6.73 22.64 -37.00
CA LEU A 6 -7.35 23.96 -37.00
C LEU A 6 -7.03 24.64 -38.34
N LEU A 7 -8.06 25.12 -39.02
CA LEU A 7 -7.90 25.88 -40.24
C LEU A 7 -7.28 27.24 -39.91
N GLY A 8 -6.41 27.76 -40.76
CA GLY A 8 -5.88 29.11 -40.54
C GLY A 8 -7.00 30.15 -40.67
N GLN A 9 -6.94 31.23 -39.89
CA GLN A 9 -7.87 32.37 -40.00
C GLN A 9 -8.19 32.79 -41.45
N PRO A 10 -7.21 32.93 -42.38
CA PRO A 10 -7.54 33.35 -43.75
C PRO A 10 -8.35 32.30 -44.53
N GLU A 11 -8.14 31.02 -44.25
CA GLU A 11 -8.85 29.91 -44.90
C GLU A 11 -10.27 29.74 -44.34
N GLU A 12 -10.44 29.95 -43.03
CA GLU A 12 -11.74 30.00 -42.36
C GLU A 12 -12.58 31.17 -42.88
N ASP A 13 -12.00 32.36 -42.97
CA ASP A 13 -12.66 33.55 -43.51
C ASP A 13 -13.09 33.34 -44.98
N ALA A 14 -12.25 32.67 -45.79
CA ALA A 14 -12.58 32.32 -47.17
C ALA A 14 -13.76 31.33 -47.26
N LEU A 15 -13.85 30.37 -46.33
CA LEU A 15 -14.95 29.42 -46.26
C LEU A 15 -16.27 30.12 -45.86
N HIS A 16 -16.22 31.01 -44.86
CA HIS A 16 -17.38 31.81 -44.46
C HIS A 16 -17.88 32.72 -45.58
N LYS A 17 -16.96 33.39 -46.28
CA LYS A 17 -17.27 34.25 -47.43
C LYS A 17 -17.89 33.46 -48.59
N SER A 18 -17.40 32.25 -48.86
CA SER A 18 -17.89 31.44 -49.99
C SER A 18 -19.24 30.77 -49.71
N ARG A 19 -19.49 30.28 -48.49
CA ARG A 19 -20.69 29.50 -48.17
C ARG A 19 -21.82 30.30 -47.55
N LEU A 20 -21.55 31.05 -46.49
CA LEU A 20 -22.62 31.63 -45.66
C LEU A 20 -23.09 32.95 -46.25
N LEU A 21 -22.15 33.84 -46.60
CA LEU A 21 -22.49 35.16 -47.11
C LEU A 21 -23.21 35.10 -48.47
N ASN A 22 -22.79 34.21 -49.37
CA ASN A 22 -23.41 34.06 -50.68
C ASN A 22 -24.85 33.54 -50.65
N VAL A 23 -25.25 32.81 -49.60
CA VAL A 23 -26.63 32.33 -49.45
C VAL A 23 -27.52 33.47 -48.95
N GLU A 24 -27.07 34.19 -47.92
CA GLU A 24 -27.83 35.26 -47.29
C GLU A 24 -27.85 36.57 -48.11
N GLU A 25 -26.87 36.80 -48.99
CA GLU A 25 -26.81 38.00 -49.84
C GLU A 25 -27.74 37.91 -51.07
N LYS A 26 -28.18 36.71 -51.46
CA LYS A 26 -29.03 36.50 -52.66
C LYS A 26 -30.38 37.24 -52.60
N PRO A 27 -31.16 37.18 -51.50
CA PRO A 27 -32.38 37.97 -51.37
C PRO A 27 -32.12 39.47 -51.49
N PHE A 28 -31.08 39.99 -50.82
CA PHE A 28 -30.68 41.40 -50.91
C PHE A 28 -30.33 41.84 -52.34
N LYS A 29 -29.55 41.02 -53.06
CA LYS A 29 -29.22 41.25 -54.47
C LYS A 29 -30.45 41.24 -55.38
N ARG A 30 -31.42 40.34 -55.13
CA ARG A 30 -32.68 40.29 -55.88
C ARG A 30 -33.52 41.54 -55.67
N ILE A 31 -33.73 41.96 -54.42
CA ILE A 31 -34.45 43.20 -54.07
C ILE A 31 -33.77 44.40 -54.73
N SER A 32 -32.46 44.52 -54.56
CA SER A 32 -31.66 45.62 -55.12
C SER A 32 -31.79 45.68 -56.65
N LYS A 33 -31.66 44.54 -57.33
CA LYS A 33 -31.82 44.45 -58.79
C LYS A 33 -33.26 44.75 -59.23
N ARG A 34 -34.28 44.34 -58.46
CA ARG A 34 -35.69 44.50 -58.83
C ARG A 34 -36.19 45.93 -58.61
N ILE A 35 -35.69 46.63 -57.61
CA ILE A 35 -36.10 48.01 -57.27
C ILE A 35 -35.24 49.06 -57.95
N LEU A 36 -33.91 48.89 -57.97
CA LEU A 36 -32.97 49.92 -58.43
C LEU A 36 -32.60 49.82 -59.92
N ASN A 37 -33.08 48.79 -60.63
CA ASN A 37 -32.83 48.70 -62.07
C ASN A 37 -33.57 49.83 -62.81
N PRO A 38 -32.90 50.55 -63.73
CA PRO A 38 -33.54 51.59 -64.54
C PRO A 38 -34.79 51.12 -65.29
N GLU A 39 -34.84 49.84 -65.66
CA GLU A 39 -36.01 49.21 -66.33
C GLU A 39 -37.11 48.76 -65.34
N SER A 40 -36.95 49.01 -64.03
CA SER A 40 -37.96 48.66 -63.03
C SER A 40 -39.21 49.51 -63.18
N LEU A 41 -40.39 48.90 -62.97
CA LEU A 41 -41.70 49.56 -62.97
C LEU A 41 -41.77 50.77 -62.00
N VAL A 42 -40.90 50.82 -60.99
CA VAL A 42 -40.77 51.93 -60.03
C VAL A 42 -40.02 53.12 -60.63
N THR A 43 -39.00 52.88 -61.44
CA THR A 43 -38.12 53.91 -62.04
C THR A 43 -38.61 54.37 -63.41
N SER A 44 -39.24 53.48 -64.19
CA SER A 44 -39.71 53.72 -65.56
C SER A 44 -41.08 54.41 -65.64
N ASN A 45 -41.72 54.74 -64.50
CA ASN A 45 -43.05 55.33 -64.48
C ASN A 45 -43.12 56.80 -64.01
N PRO A 46 -42.52 57.77 -64.72
CA PRO A 46 -42.91 59.17 -64.61
C PRO A 46 -43.99 59.48 -65.67
N GLN A 47 -45.11 58.74 -65.71
CA GLN A 47 -46.19 59.08 -66.65
C GLN A 47 -47.12 60.10 -66.00
N THR A 48 -46.89 61.37 -66.35
CA THR A 48 -47.78 62.50 -66.12
C THR A 48 -49.19 62.16 -66.58
N LEU A 49 -50.15 62.35 -65.66
CA LEU A 49 -51.59 62.32 -65.92
C LEU A 49 -51.98 63.49 -66.84
N THR A 50 -51.76 63.36 -68.15
CA THR A 50 -52.44 64.23 -69.12
C THR A 50 -53.72 63.52 -69.60
N PRO A 51 -54.89 64.17 -69.52
CA PRO A 51 -56.16 63.58 -69.95
C PRO A 51 -56.13 63.27 -71.46
N PRO A 52 -56.75 62.16 -71.91
CA PRO A 52 -56.72 61.76 -73.33
C PRO A 52 -57.63 62.68 -74.18
N PRO A 53 -57.31 62.91 -75.48
CA PRO A 53 -58.22 63.56 -76.41
C PRO A 53 -59.41 62.64 -76.73
N GLU A 54 -60.62 63.19 -76.64
CA GLU A 54 -61.89 62.57 -77.05
C GLU A 54 -61.94 62.44 -78.57
N ASP A 55 -61.44 61.33 -79.13
CA ASP A 55 -61.89 60.70 -80.39
C ASP A 55 -60.81 59.73 -80.90
N SER A 56 -60.93 58.44 -80.58
CA SER A 56 -60.27 57.38 -81.36
C SER A 56 -60.94 56.03 -81.14
N ALA A 57 -61.09 55.27 -82.24
CA ALA A 57 -61.58 53.89 -82.25
C ALA A 57 -60.63 52.87 -81.59
N ASP A 58 -59.59 53.36 -80.90
CA ASP A 58 -58.54 52.59 -80.23
C ASP A 58 -58.75 52.49 -78.70
N ALA A 59 -59.91 52.93 -78.19
CA ALA A 59 -60.25 52.87 -76.76
C ALA A 59 -60.15 51.44 -76.17
N THR A 60 -60.51 50.42 -76.96
CA THR A 60 -60.42 49.01 -76.55
C THR A 60 -58.97 48.52 -76.48
N ALA A 61 -58.08 49.01 -77.34
CA ALA A 61 -56.65 48.69 -77.30
C ALA A 61 -55.96 49.37 -76.11
N ALA A 62 -56.30 50.63 -75.83
CA ALA A 62 -55.80 51.38 -74.67
C ALA A 62 -56.27 50.75 -73.33
N GLU A 63 -57.50 50.24 -73.26
CA GLU A 63 -58.00 49.51 -72.09
C GLU A 63 -57.30 48.17 -71.88
N ALA A 64 -56.99 47.44 -72.96
CA ALA A 64 -56.24 46.19 -72.90
C ALA A 64 -54.79 46.40 -72.42
N GLU A 65 -54.11 47.45 -72.88
CA GLU A 65 -52.77 47.83 -72.39
C GLU A 65 -52.77 48.24 -70.92
N LYS A 66 -53.81 48.98 -70.48
CA LYS A 66 -54.00 49.34 -69.08
C LYS A 66 -54.18 48.11 -68.20
N HIS A 67 -54.97 47.13 -68.64
CA HIS A 67 -55.18 45.88 -67.91
C HIS A 67 -53.87 45.08 -67.79
N LYS A 68 -53.14 44.92 -68.90
CA LYS A 68 -51.83 44.24 -68.92
C LYS A 68 -50.85 44.89 -67.94
N ARG A 69 -50.81 46.23 -67.91
CA ARG A 69 -49.94 46.98 -66.99
C ARG A 69 -50.33 46.80 -65.52
N LEU A 70 -51.62 46.72 -65.21
CA LEU A 70 -52.10 46.43 -63.85
C LEU A 70 -51.70 45.02 -63.40
N GLU A 71 -51.75 44.04 -64.30
CA GLU A 71 -51.31 42.68 -64.01
C GLU A 71 -49.79 42.59 -63.81
N GLU A 72 -49.00 43.28 -64.64
CA GLU A 72 -47.55 43.42 -64.45
C GLU A 72 -47.21 44.06 -63.10
N TRP A 73 -47.95 45.10 -62.69
CA TRP A 73 -47.81 45.72 -61.37
C TRP A 73 -48.19 44.78 -60.22
N ARG A 74 -49.23 43.97 -60.38
CA ARG A 74 -49.64 42.98 -59.39
C ARG A 74 -48.56 41.93 -59.21
N HIS A 75 -48.07 41.35 -60.30
CA HIS A 75 -46.98 40.37 -60.27
C HIS A 75 -45.70 40.95 -59.69
N PHE A 76 -45.31 42.16 -60.09
CA PHE A 76 -44.16 42.86 -59.52
C PHE A 76 -44.28 43.04 -58.00
N ARG A 77 -45.46 43.42 -57.51
CA ARG A 77 -45.71 43.59 -56.08
C ARG A 77 -45.60 42.26 -55.32
N GLU A 78 -46.19 41.18 -55.85
CA GLU A 78 -46.10 39.84 -55.26
C GLU A 78 -44.63 39.40 -55.17
N ASP A 79 -43.89 39.55 -56.27
CA ASP A 79 -42.48 39.24 -56.41
C ASP A 79 -41.60 39.99 -55.40
N VAL A 80 -41.79 41.31 -55.28
CA VAL A 80 -41.07 42.15 -54.32
C VAL A 80 -41.40 41.73 -52.89
N THR A 81 -42.67 41.41 -52.61
CA THR A 81 -43.10 40.94 -51.28
C THR A 81 -42.41 39.62 -50.91
N LEU A 82 -42.36 38.66 -51.83
CA LEU A 82 -41.67 37.37 -51.61
C LEU A 82 -40.17 37.56 -51.38
N ASP A 83 -39.52 38.46 -52.11
CA ASP A 83 -38.10 38.75 -51.90
C ASP A 83 -37.84 39.42 -50.54
N PHE A 84 -38.70 40.34 -50.08
CA PHE A 84 -38.59 40.95 -48.75
C PHE A 84 -38.79 39.92 -47.63
N VAL A 85 -39.76 39.01 -47.77
CA VAL A 85 -39.94 37.91 -46.80
C VAL A 85 -38.71 37.01 -46.78
N ALA A 86 -38.13 36.68 -47.94
CA ALA A 86 -36.90 35.90 -48.01
C ALA A 86 -35.70 36.64 -47.37
N PHE A 87 -35.64 37.96 -47.50
CA PHE A 87 -34.61 38.79 -46.88
C PHE A 87 -34.78 38.89 -45.36
N GLU A 88 -36.00 39.07 -44.86
CA GLU A 88 -36.29 39.01 -43.42
C GLU A 88 -35.86 37.66 -42.82
N GLY A 89 -36.15 36.56 -43.52
CA GLY A 89 -35.69 35.22 -43.13
C GLY A 89 -34.17 35.10 -43.07
N SER A 90 -33.43 35.72 -44.02
CA SER A 90 -31.96 35.73 -44.00
C SER A 90 -31.40 36.50 -42.80
N ILE A 91 -32.01 37.63 -42.43
CA ILE A 91 -31.60 38.43 -41.27
C ILE A 91 -31.84 37.64 -39.97
N ALA A 92 -33.03 37.06 -39.81
CA ALA A 92 -33.37 36.28 -38.63
C ALA A 92 -32.41 35.10 -38.43
N ARG A 93 -32.03 34.42 -39.53
CA ARG A 93 -31.05 33.35 -39.50
C ARG A 93 -29.66 33.83 -39.08
N ILE A 94 -29.18 34.97 -39.60
CA ILE A 94 -27.89 35.55 -39.20
C ILE A 94 -27.89 35.87 -37.69
N GLN A 95 -28.98 36.45 -37.17
CA GLN A 95 -29.11 36.73 -35.73
C GLN A 95 -29.12 35.46 -34.88
N PHE A 96 -29.84 34.44 -35.31
CA PHE A 96 -29.83 33.13 -34.63
C PHE A 96 -28.44 32.50 -34.64
N LEU A 97 -27.72 32.56 -35.77
CA LEU A 97 -26.36 32.04 -35.87
C LEU A 97 -25.39 32.80 -34.97
N LEU A 98 -25.51 34.13 -34.90
CA LEU A 98 -24.68 34.95 -34.02
C LEU A 98 -24.89 34.55 -32.55
N THR A 99 -26.14 34.58 -32.09
CA THR A 99 -26.50 34.22 -30.69
C THR A 99 -26.13 32.78 -30.34
N SER A 100 -26.34 31.83 -31.27
CA SER A 100 -25.93 30.44 -31.10
C SER A 100 -24.41 30.31 -30.98
N ASN A 101 -23.65 31.02 -31.81
CA ASN A 101 -22.19 30.99 -31.77
C ASN A 101 -21.64 31.64 -30.50
N GLU A 102 -22.23 32.73 -30.03
CA GLU A 102 -21.87 33.36 -28.75
C GLU A 102 -22.03 32.38 -27.59
N LYS A 103 -23.19 31.72 -27.51
CA LYS A 103 -23.46 30.72 -26.48
C LYS A 103 -22.51 29.52 -26.56
N GLU A 104 -22.19 29.06 -27.76
CA GLU A 104 -21.24 27.95 -27.94
C GLU A 104 -19.80 28.37 -27.54
N ARG A 105 -19.40 29.61 -27.83
CA ARG A 105 -18.11 30.15 -27.37
C ARG A 105 -18.04 30.27 -25.85
N GLU A 106 -19.12 30.70 -25.20
CA GLU A 106 -19.22 30.73 -23.73
C GLU A 106 -19.10 29.31 -23.15
N ARG A 107 -19.80 28.34 -23.75
CA ARG A 107 -19.70 26.93 -23.38
C ARG A 107 -18.26 26.44 -23.50
N TYR A 108 -17.59 26.66 -24.64
CA TYR A 108 -16.18 26.28 -24.80
C TYR A 108 -15.25 26.98 -23.82
N ALA A 109 -15.49 28.25 -23.50
CA ALA A 109 -14.71 28.96 -22.48
C ALA A 109 -14.87 28.32 -21.10
N SER A 110 -16.10 27.99 -20.70
CA SER A 110 -16.39 27.30 -19.43
C SER A 110 -15.78 25.91 -19.36
N GLU A 111 -15.91 25.10 -20.43
CA GLU A 111 -15.34 23.75 -20.48
C GLU A 111 -13.81 23.79 -20.49
N LYS A 112 -13.20 24.77 -21.18
CA LYS A 112 -11.75 24.99 -21.12
C LYS A 112 -11.29 25.23 -19.69
N LEU A 113 -11.99 26.08 -18.93
CA LEU A 113 -11.66 26.32 -17.52
C LEU A 113 -11.78 25.03 -16.69
N ARG A 114 -12.86 24.27 -16.89
CA ARG A 114 -13.07 22.98 -16.22
C ARG A 114 -11.96 21.97 -16.52
N ILE A 115 -11.53 21.89 -17.78
CA ILE A 115 -10.43 21.01 -18.20
C ILE A 115 -9.10 21.46 -17.56
N LEU A 116 -8.85 22.77 -17.48
CA LEU A 116 -7.64 23.29 -16.84
C LEU A 116 -7.64 23.02 -15.32
N GLU A 117 -8.78 23.18 -14.65
CA GLU A 117 -8.94 22.87 -13.23
C GLU A 117 -8.71 21.37 -12.96
N THR A 118 -9.33 20.49 -13.75
CA THR A 118 -9.14 19.05 -13.62
C THR A 118 -7.68 18.65 -13.89
N MET A 119 -7.02 19.26 -14.90
CA MET A 119 -5.60 19.04 -15.14
C MET A 119 -4.74 19.45 -13.93
N GLN A 120 -5.05 20.59 -13.31
CA GLN A 120 -4.33 21.05 -12.12
C GLN A 120 -4.57 20.15 -10.91
N SER A 121 -5.82 19.70 -10.70
CA SER A 121 -6.16 18.73 -9.65
C SER A 121 -5.42 17.42 -9.83
N VAL A 122 -5.38 16.87 -11.05
CA VAL A 122 -4.63 15.64 -11.34
C VAL A 122 -3.13 15.82 -11.06
N ARG A 123 -2.55 16.97 -11.42
CA ARG A 123 -1.14 17.26 -11.10
C ARG A 123 -0.90 17.32 -9.59
N GLY A 124 -1.79 17.97 -8.83
CA GLY A 124 -1.75 18.01 -7.37
C GLY A 124 -1.80 16.61 -6.76
N ASN A 125 -2.82 15.82 -7.12
CA ASN A 125 -2.99 14.45 -6.64
C ASN A 125 -1.78 13.56 -6.99
N THR A 126 -1.21 13.72 -8.19
CA THR A 126 -0.03 12.95 -8.58
C THR A 126 1.20 13.34 -7.75
N ALA A 127 1.35 14.60 -7.37
CA ALA A 127 2.43 15.03 -6.48
C ALA A 127 2.26 14.45 -5.07
N GLU A 128 1.04 14.48 -4.53
CA GLU A 128 0.72 13.88 -3.22
C GLU A 128 0.93 12.36 -3.20
N LEU A 129 0.54 11.66 -4.27
CA LEU A 129 0.78 10.22 -4.40
C LEU A 129 2.28 9.90 -4.45
N ARG A 130 3.10 10.75 -5.07
CA ARG A 130 4.56 10.58 -5.05
C ARG A 130 5.12 10.73 -3.65
N THR A 131 4.68 11.73 -2.88
CA THR A 131 5.15 11.91 -1.49
C THR A 131 4.72 10.74 -0.61
N GLN A 132 3.48 10.26 -0.74
CA GLN A 132 3.01 9.08 -0.01
C GLN A 132 3.80 7.82 -0.37
N LEU A 133 4.14 7.65 -1.64
CA LEU A 133 4.96 6.53 -2.11
C LEU A 133 6.37 6.58 -1.50
N GLU A 134 7.01 7.75 -1.47
CA GLU A 134 8.33 7.93 -0.84
C GLU A 134 8.30 7.59 0.66
N GLU A 135 7.25 8.02 1.37
CA GLU A 135 7.04 7.69 2.79
C GLU A 135 6.83 6.18 3.00
N ALA A 136 5.98 5.56 2.19
CA ALA A 136 5.73 4.12 2.23
C ALA A 136 7.01 3.31 1.95
N GLN A 137 7.83 3.75 0.99
CA GLN A 137 9.12 3.14 0.69
C GLN A 137 10.10 3.27 1.87
N ARG A 138 10.16 4.43 2.53
CA ARG A 138 10.96 4.60 3.76
C ARG A 138 10.51 3.65 4.87
N LEU A 139 9.21 3.55 5.11
CA LEU A 139 8.67 2.63 6.13
C LEU A 139 8.96 1.17 5.80
N LEU A 140 8.87 0.78 4.52
CA LEU A 140 9.21 -0.55 4.07
C LEU A 140 10.71 -0.85 4.26
N ALA A 141 11.60 0.10 3.95
CA ALA A 141 13.03 -0.04 4.19
C ALA A 141 13.33 -0.19 5.69
N LEU A 142 12.67 0.59 6.55
CA LEU A 142 12.78 0.47 7.99
C LEU A 142 12.32 -0.91 8.48
N ARG A 143 11.17 -1.39 7.98
CA ARG A 143 10.66 -2.72 8.33
C ARG A 143 11.61 -3.84 7.92
N LYS A 144 12.17 -3.78 6.72
CA LYS A 144 13.21 -4.72 6.27
C LYS A 144 14.41 -4.72 7.22
N SER A 145 14.87 -3.55 7.66
CA SER A 145 15.97 -3.46 8.62
C SER A 145 15.63 -4.10 9.97
N TYR A 146 14.39 -3.99 10.44
CA TYR A 146 13.93 -4.68 11.64
C TYR A 146 13.82 -6.19 11.44
N ASP A 147 13.33 -6.63 10.27
CA ASP A 147 13.25 -8.05 9.93
C ASP A 147 14.65 -8.67 9.87
N GLU A 148 15.64 -7.98 9.27
CA GLU A 148 17.05 -8.41 9.28
C GLU A 148 17.64 -8.51 10.69
N LEU A 149 17.33 -7.54 11.57
CA LEU A 149 17.78 -7.59 12.95
C LEU A 149 17.11 -8.72 13.73
N ALA A 150 15.81 -8.94 13.51
CA ALA A 150 15.06 -10.03 14.11
C ALA A 150 15.61 -11.38 13.64
N GLU A 151 15.93 -11.54 12.36
CA GLU A 151 16.57 -12.74 11.82
C GLU A 151 17.94 -12.96 12.45
N LYS A 152 18.79 -11.92 12.58
CA LYS A 152 20.10 -12.05 13.27
C LYS A 152 19.98 -12.48 14.73
N ILE A 153 18.95 -12.01 15.44
CA ILE A 153 18.70 -12.36 16.83
C ILE A 153 18.16 -13.79 16.95
N THR A 154 17.23 -14.18 16.07
CA THR A 154 16.52 -15.47 16.16
C THR A 154 17.24 -16.63 15.49
N SER A 155 18.06 -16.38 14.46
CA SER A 155 18.87 -17.40 13.78
C SER A 155 20.14 -17.78 14.52
N ASN A 156 20.61 -16.92 15.43
CA ASN A 156 21.81 -17.19 16.21
C ASN A 156 21.52 -18.24 17.29
N ARG A 157 21.87 -19.49 17.00
CA ARG A 157 21.72 -20.63 17.92
C ARG A 157 22.44 -20.45 19.27
N LEU A 158 23.41 -19.55 19.38
CA LEU A 158 24.07 -19.22 20.66
C LEU A 158 23.19 -18.33 21.55
N LEU A 159 22.29 -17.55 20.97
CA LEU A 159 21.32 -16.74 21.70
C LEU A 159 20.12 -17.62 22.05
N LYS A 160 20.09 -18.11 23.30
CA LYS A 160 18.91 -18.80 23.82
C LYS A 160 17.71 -17.84 23.94
N PRO A 161 16.47 -18.32 23.76
CA PRO A 161 15.27 -17.54 24.08
C PRO A 161 15.31 -16.98 25.51
N ARG A 162 14.69 -15.81 25.71
CA ARG A 162 14.69 -15.15 27.04
C ARG A 162 14.05 -16.02 28.12
N GLU A 163 12.95 -16.70 27.80
CA GLU A 163 12.24 -17.58 28.74
C GLU A 163 13.15 -18.71 29.25
N ASP A 164 13.94 -19.33 28.36
CA ASP A 164 14.91 -20.37 28.74
C ASP A 164 16.06 -19.81 29.58
N GLN A 165 16.52 -18.59 29.28
CA GLN A 165 17.55 -17.93 30.07
C GLN A 165 17.05 -17.62 31.48
N GLU A 166 15.83 -17.12 31.62
CA GLU A 166 15.18 -16.85 32.91
C GLU A 166 15.01 -18.12 33.74
N ALA A 167 14.55 -19.22 33.14
CA ALA A 167 14.43 -20.51 33.83
C ALA A 167 15.79 -21.05 34.31
N ASN A 168 16.85 -20.90 33.50
CA ASN A 168 18.20 -21.29 33.90
C ASN A 168 18.76 -20.40 35.01
N LEU A 169 18.50 -19.09 34.97
CA LEU A 169 18.90 -18.16 36.04
C LEU A 169 18.20 -18.52 37.35
N GLN A 170 16.89 -18.76 37.33
CA GLN A 170 16.14 -19.18 38.52
C GLN A 170 16.70 -20.49 39.08
N LYS A 171 17.05 -21.46 38.24
CA LYS A 171 17.67 -22.71 38.68
C LYS A 171 19.03 -22.47 39.35
N LEU A 172 19.89 -21.65 38.76
CA LEU A 172 21.19 -21.32 39.32
C LEU A 172 21.05 -20.56 40.64
N GLU A 173 20.08 -19.64 40.74
CA GLU A 173 19.76 -18.95 41.99
C GLU A 173 19.34 -19.95 43.08
N THR A 174 18.47 -20.91 42.76
CA THR A 174 18.09 -21.95 43.74
C THR A 174 19.29 -22.78 44.19
N GLU A 175 20.15 -23.21 43.26
CA GLU A 175 21.36 -23.99 43.57
C GLU A 175 22.36 -23.19 44.43
N ILE A 176 22.54 -21.89 44.14
CA ILE A 176 23.37 -21.01 44.97
C ILE A 176 22.80 -20.93 46.39
N THR A 177 21.48 -20.74 46.53
CA THR A 177 20.88 -20.66 47.86
C THR A 177 20.99 -21.96 48.65
N GLU A 178 20.94 -23.11 47.97
CA GLU A 178 21.16 -24.42 48.58
C GLU A 178 22.63 -24.58 49.03
N LEU A 179 23.60 -24.27 48.17
CA LEU A 179 25.03 -24.33 48.51
C LEU A 179 25.40 -23.36 49.64
N GLU A 180 24.81 -22.16 49.67
CA GLU A 180 25.00 -21.22 50.77
C GLU A 180 24.45 -21.76 52.09
N LYS A 181 23.34 -22.50 52.04
CA LYS A 181 22.78 -23.17 53.22
C LYS A 181 23.68 -24.32 53.67
N GLU A 182 24.09 -25.19 52.75
CA GLU A 182 25.01 -26.28 53.05
C GLU A 182 26.33 -25.76 53.62
N SER A 183 26.88 -24.67 53.07
CA SER A 183 28.08 -24.03 53.61
C SER A 183 27.88 -23.51 55.05
N LYS A 184 26.69 -23.01 55.40
CA LYS A 184 26.37 -22.60 56.77
C LYS A 184 26.29 -23.84 57.69
N ASP A 185 25.60 -24.89 57.25
CA ASP A 185 25.50 -26.14 58.00
C ASP A 185 26.89 -26.79 58.22
N TYR A 186 27.78 -26.74 57.22
CA TYR A 186 29.18 -27.17 57.38
C TYR A 186 29.97 -26.30 58.34
N ALA A 187 29.76 -24.98 58.33
CA ALA A 187 30.40 -24.08 59.28
C ALA A 187 29.94 -24.36 60.72
N GLU A 188 28.66 -24.64 60.93
CA GLU A 188 28.09 -25.02 62.22
C GLU A 188 28.66 -26.35 62.71
N THR A 189 28.60 -27.41 61.89
CA THR A 189 29.17 -28.72 62.26
C THR A 189 30.68 -28.66 62.51
N TRP A 190 31.41 -27.80 61.79
CA TRP A 190 32.84 -27.59 62.04
C TRP A 190 33.08 -26.87 63.38
N ALA A 191 32.27 -25.87 63.72
CA ALA A 191 32.34 -25.19 65.01
C ALA A 191 32.05 -26.15 66.18
N GLU A 192 31.01 -26.98 66.05
CA GLU A 192 30.68 -28.02 67.04
C GLU A 192 31.81 -29.03 67.22
N ARG A 193 32.40 -29.53 66.12
CA ARG A 193 33.56 -30.43 66.19
C ARG A 193 34.75 -29.77 66.85
N ARG A 194 35.00 -28.49 66.56
CA ARG A 194 36.09 -27.74 67.19
C ARG A 194 35.85 -27.59 68.69
N GLU A 195 34.61 -27.38 69.11
CA GLU A 195 34.22 -27.38 70.52
C GLU A 195 34.42 -28.76 71.16
N GLN A 196 33.96 -29.83 70.51
CA GLN A 196 34.16 -31.22 70.98
C GLN A 196 35.65 -31.56 71.13
N PHE A 197 36.48 -31.23 70.14
CA PHE A 197 37.93 -31.39 70.24
C PHE A 197 38.52 -30.54 71.38
N GLY A 198 38.02 -29.32 71.59
CA GLY A 198 38.39 -28.47 72.73
C GLY A 198 38.12 -29.15 74.08
N ARG A 199 36.92 -29.72 74.24
CA ARG A 199 36.54 -30.48 75.44
C ARG A 199 37.44 -31.71 75.66
N ILE A 200 37.71 -32.49 74.61
CA ILE A 200 38.61 -33.66 74.69
C ILE A 200 40.03 -33.25 75.08
N VAL A 201 40.55 -32.16 74.54
CA VAL A 201 41.88 -31.64 74.90
C VAL A 201 41.90 -31.19 76.37
N GLU A 202 40.86 -30.52 76.83
CA GLU A 202 40.72 -30.09 78.22
C GLU A 202 40.66 -31.29 79.18
N GLU A 203 39.81 -32.28 78.89
CA GLU A 203 39.72 -33.54 79.64
C GLU A 203 41.06 -34.30 79.60
N GLY A 204 41.75 -34.32 78.46
CA GLY A 204 43.08 -34.91 78.33
C GLY A 204 44.14 -34.19 79.19
N MET A 205 44.05 -32.86 79.31
CA MET A 205 44.89 -32.10 80.24
C MET A 205 44.52 -32.38 81.70
N GLN A 206 43.23 -32.49 82.03
CA GLN A 206 42.77 -32.87 83.37
C GLN A 206 43.23 -34.28 83.75
N LEU A 207 43.14 -35.24 82.83
CA LEU A 207 43.64 -36.60 83.04
C LEU A 207 45.15 -36.61 83.27
N ARG A 208 45.93 -35.80 82.53
CA ARG A 208 47.37 -35.64 82.81
C ARG A 208 47.65 -35.01 84.18
N ARG A 209 46.79 -34.11 84.67
CA ARG A 209 46.89 -33.58 86.04
C ARG A 209 46.57 -34.68 87.04
N LEU A 210 45.46 -35.39 86.89
CA LEU A 210 45.11 -36.56 87.72
C LEU A 210 46.21 -37.62 87.74
N ILE A 211 46.80 -37.98 86.60
CA ILE A 211 47.92 -38.94 86.55
C ILE A 211 49.14 -38.39 87.28
N ARG A 212 49.42 -37.09 87.20
CA ARG A 212 50.54 -36.47 87.93
C ARG A 212 50.26 -36.45 89.43
N ASP A 213 49.06 -36.04 89.82
CA ASP A 213 48.63 -35.94 91.21
C ASP A 213 48.54 -37.34 91.84
N GLU A 214 48.08 -38.35 91.09
CA GLU A 214 48.06 -39.76 91.48
C GLU A 214 49.48 -40.35 91.52
N LYS A 215 50.36 -39.99 90.57
CA LYS A 215 51.78 -40.35 90.63
C LYS A 215 52.47 -39.73 91.85
N GLU A 216 52.20 -38.47 92.17
CA GLU A 216 52.71 -37.76 93.34
C GLU A 216 52.10 -38.29 94.65
N GLU A 217 50.84 -38.72 94.64
CA GLU A 217 50.18 -39.41 95.76
C GLU A 217 50.75 -40.81 95.99
N VAL A 218 51.05 -41.56 94.92
CA VAL A 218 51.77 -42.84 94.99
C VAL A 218 53.19 -42.61 95.53
N GLU A 219 53.89 -41.58 95.07
CA GLU A 219 55.23 -41.22 95.57
C GLU A 219 55.20 -40.77 97.06
N ARG A 220 54.14 -40.09 97.51
CA ARG A 220 53.91 -39.80 98.95
C ARG A 220 53.49 -41.02 99.77
N ARG A 221 52.81 -41.99 99.16
CA ARG A 221 52.36 -43.23 99.82
C ARG A 221 53.44 -44.32 99.82
N GLU A 222 54.43 -44.20 98.93
CA GLU A 222 55.65 -45.01 98.85
C GLU A 222 56.86 -44.33 99.53
N GLY A 223 56.73 -43.07 99.97
CA GLY A 223 57.77 -42.32 100.69
C GLY A 223 58.01 -42.74 102.16
N MET A 224 57.58 -43.93 102.59
CA MET A 224 57.86 -44.44 103.95
C MET A 224 58.25 -45.93 103.99
N GLN A 225 58.86 -46.45 102.92
CA GLN A 225 59.74 -47.61 102.99
C GLN A 225 61.03 -47.29 102.20
N GLU A 226 62.10 -47.18 102.97
CA GLU A 226 63.49 -46.90 102.64
C GLU A 226 64.12 -47.91 101.67
N GLY A 227 65.02 -47.42 100.80
CA GLY A 227 66.32 -48.06 100.60
C GLY A 227 66.64 -48.69 99.24
N GLU A 228 67.52 -47.99 98.50
CA GLU A 228 68.81 -48.51 98.02
C GLU A 228 68.93 -49.25 96.65
N ASP A 229 69.70 -48.58 95.78
CA ASP A 229 70.62 -49.03 94.71
C ASP A 229 70.29 -50.16 93.73
N GLY A 230 70.59 -49.91 92.44
CA GLY A 230 70.75 -50.96 91.44
C GLY A 230 70.87 -50.46 90.01
N ASP A 231 72.11 -50.26 89.60
CA ASP A 231 72.62 -49.78 88.31
C ASP A 231 72.48 -50.77 87.12
N GLU A 232 72.59 -50.20 85.91
CA GLU A 232 72.88 -50.76 84.57
C GLU A 232 71.92 -51.71 83.79
N GLY A 233 71.58 -51.29 82.56
CA GLY A 233 72.19 -51.91 81.37
C GLY A 233 71.42 -52.96 80.55
N GLU A 234 70.66 -52.47 79.56
CA GLU A 234 70.65 -52.88 78.13
C GLU A 234 70.31 -54.32 77.62
N VAL A 235 69.36 -54.36 76.66
CA VAL A 235 69.12 -55.28 75.50
C VAL A 235 68.99 -56.80 75.74
N ASN A 236 68.01 -57.52 75.17
CA ASN A 236 67.67 -57.54 73.75
C ASN A 236 66.32 -58.26 73.48
N SER A 237 65.57 -57.73 72.52
CA SER A 237 64.25 -58.19 72.06
C SER A 237 64.36 -59.33 71.05
N LYS A 238 63.54 -60.38 71.18
CA LYS A 238 63.42 -61.49 70.20
C LYS A 238 62.05 -62.18 70.24
N GLY A 239 61.41 -62.27 69.07
CA GLY A 239 60.41 -63.30 68.72
C GLY A 239 59.11 -62.73 68.13
N LYS A 240 58.94 -62.58 66.80
CA LYS A 240 58.46 -63.58 65.79
C LYS A 240 57.02 -64.07 66.09
N VAL A 241 56.03 -64.14 65.17
CA VAL A 241 56.01 -64.34 63.71
C VAL A 241 54.57 -64.18 63.13
N SER A 242 54.47 -63.86 61.83
CA SER A 242 53.43 -64.28 60.82
C SER A 242 52.04 -63.64 60.84
N SER A 243 51.32 -63.34 59.75
CA SER A 243 51.51 -63.47 58.28
C SER A 243 50.32 -62.84 57.51
N ALA A 244 50.54 -62.41 56.25
CA ALA A 244 49.57 -62.13 55.16
C ALA A 244 48.71 -60.85 55.30
N ASN A 245 48.41 -60.04 54.27
CA ASN A 245 48.51 -60.16 52.82
C ASN A 245 48.46 -58.73 52.21
N SER A 246 49.16 -58.50 51.09
CA SER A 246 48.99 -57.31 50.23
C SER A 246 47.73 -57.47 49.35
N PRO A 247 47.08 -56.40 48.83
CA PRO A 247 47.47 -55.92 47.50
C PRO A 247 47.35 -54.40 47.26
N ARG A 248 48.09 -53.94 46.25
CA ARG A 248 47.97 -52.65 45.54
C ARG A 248 47.39 -52.93 44.12
N PRO A 249 47.28 -51.93 43.21
CA PRO A 249 46.08 -51.45 42.55
C PRO A 249 45.87 -51.98 41.12
N GLU A 250 44.68 -51.84 40.54
CA GLU A 250 44.32 -51.85 39.10
C GLU A 250 42.78 -51.75 39.08
N ALA A 251 42.02 -51.22 38.14
CA ALA A 251 42.21 -50.51 36.89
C ALA A 251 40.81 -49.96 36.50
N GLU A 252 40.79 -48.95 35.63
CA GLU A 252 39.77 -48.69 34.62
C GLU A 252 38.29 -48.48 35.01
N GLY A 253 37.84 -47.25 34.73
CA GLY A 253 36.45 -46.99 34.39
C GLY A 253 36.08 -47.72 33.11
N SER A 254 35.27 -48.76 33.25
CA SER A 254 34.50 -49.37 32.17
C SER A 254 33.02 -49.15 32.47
N THR A 255 32.38 -48.33 31.65
CA THR A 255 30.93 -48.20 31.51
C THR A 255 30.30 -49.54 31.13
N PRO A 256 29.18 -49.97 31.76
CA PRO A 256 28.32 -50.99 31.19
C PRO A 256 27.34 -50.36 30.20
N SER A 257 27.43 -50.79 28.95
CA SER A 257 26.38 -50.67 27.94
C SER A 257 25.66 -52.01 27.82
N GLN A 258 24.34 -52.03 28.03
CA GLN A 258 23.35 -52.96 27.46
C GLN A 258 21.99 -52.61 28.07
N SER A 259 20.86 -52.61 27.37
CA SER A 259 20.52 -52.83 25.97
C SER A 259 19.06 -52.43 25.81
N GLN A 260 18.74 -51.94 24.61
CA GLN A 260 17.51 -52.17 23.85
C GLN A 260 16.32 -52.81 24.59
N ASP A 261 15.16 -52.16 24.51
CA ASP A 261 14.12 -52.72 23.65
C ASP A 261 13.17 -51.65 23.12
N GLU A 262 13.03 -51.70 21.80
CA GLU A 262 11.91 -51.14 21.06
C GLU A 262 10.66 -51.95 21.42
N ASN A 263 9.53 -51.30 21.74
CA ASN A 263 8.30 -51.75 21.11
C ASN A 263 7.23 -50.67 21.02
N THR A 264 6.77 -50.54 19.79
CA THR A 264 5.48 -50.03 19.38
C THR A 264 4.33 -50.52 20.26
N SER A 265 3.41 -49.63 20.61
CA SER A 265 2.02 -49.99 20.88
C SER A 265 1.11 -48.79 20.67
N ARG A 266 0.47 -48.82 19.50
CA ARG A 266 -0.84 -48.20 19.24
C ARG A 266 -1.80 -48.55 20.38
N LEU A 267 -2.50 -47.54 20.90
CA LEU A 267 -3.88 -47.70 21.34
C LEU A 267 -4.69 -46.47 20.89
N GLN A 268 -5.42 -46.66 19.80
CA GLN A 268 -6.72 -46.01 19.62
C GLN A 268 -7.67 -46.58 20.67
N ILE A 269 -8.55 -45.75 21.25
CA ILE A 269 -9.98 -46.03 21.36
C ILE A 269 -10.72 -44.70 21.49
N GLU A 270 -11.81 -44.66 20.73
CA GLU A 270 -12.69 -43.55 20.40
C GLU A 270 -13.69 -43.16 21.48
N LYS A 271 -14.44 -42.09 21.14
CA LYS A 271 -15.88 -41.83 21.39
C LYS A 271 -16.10 -40.76 22.47
N GLY A 272 -16.77 -39.64 22.21
CA GLY A 272 -17.51 -39.14 21.07
C GLY A 272 -18.41 -37.98 21.54
N SER A 273 -19.14 -37.39 20.59
CA SER A 273 -20.35 -36.55 20.77
C SER A 273 -20.21 -35.02 20.77
N GLU A 274 -20.49 -34.48 19.58
CA GLU A 274 -21.52 -33.48 19.27
C GLU A 274 -21.50 -32.07 19.89
N SER A 275 -21.51 -31.11 18.95
CA SER A 275 -22.47 -30.00 18.85
C SER A 275 -22.49 -28.99 20.00
N THR A 276 -22.08 -27.75 19.71
CA THR A 276 -23.03 -26.62 19.76
C THR A 276 -22.44 -25.36 19.14
N ARG A 277 -23.21 -24.80 18.21
CA ARG A 277 -23.22 -23.38 17.84
C ARG A 277 -23.30 -22.51 19.10
N GLY A 278 -22.52 -21.43 19.14
CA GLY A 278 -22.61 -20.39 20.15
C GLY A 278 -22.44 -19.00 19.54
N VAL A 279 -23.44 -18.59 18.76
CA VAL A 279 -23.66 -17.21 18.33
C VAL A 279 -23.93 -16.36 19.58
N SER A 280 -23.16 -15.30 19.80
CA SER A 280 -23.49 -14.29 20.80
C SER A 280 -24.40 -13.21 20.17
N PRO A 281 -25.57 -12.91 20.75
CA PRO A 281 -26.53 -11.94 20.21
C PRO A 281 -26.50 -10.60 20.95
N LEU A 282 -27.27 -9.65 20.37
CA LEU A 282 -27.92 -8.49 20.99
C LEU A 282 -27.14 -7.16 21.08
N ARG A 283 -27.58 -6.16 20.29
CA ARG A 283 -28.65 -5.23 20.76
C ARG A 283 -29.25 -4.37 19.63
N ASN A 284 -30.57 -4.31 19.67
CA ASN A 284 -31.47 -3.47 18.86
C ASN A 284 -31.39 -1.98 19.26
N ALA A 285 -31.54 -1.09 18.28
CA ALA A 285 -32.12 0.25 18.44
C ALA A 285 -32.89 0.58 17.14
N THR A 286 -34.21 0.36 17.13
CA THR A 286 -35.27 1.38 17.07
C THR A 286 -35.50 2.00 15.69
N SER A 287 -36.66 1.62 15.15
CA SER A 287 -37.38 2.19 14.00
C SER A 287 -37.74 3.67 14.21
N ALA A 288 -37.71 4.45 13.13
CA ALA A 288 -38.56 5.62 12.96
C ALA A 288 -38.83 5.85 11.47
N GLU A 289 -40.09 5.70 11.10
CA GLU A 289 -40.68 6.03 9.80
C GLU A 289 -40.67 7.55 9.56
N GLY A 290 -40.58 7.95 8.28
CA GLY A 290 -40.78 9.33 7.83
C GLY A 290 -40.82 9.40 6.31
N GLU A 291 -42.02 9.65 5.77
CA GLU A 291 -42.42 9.54 4.36
C GLU A 291 -41.85 10.60 3.39
N LYS A 292 -41.81 10.19 2.11
CA LYS A 292 -42.09 10.94 0.85
C LYS A 292 -41.20 12.13 0.45
N HIS A 293 -40.46 11.95 -0.66
CA HIS A 293 -40.80 12.66 -1.91
C HIS A 293 -40.18 11.97 -3.16
N ARG A 294 -40.97 12.01 -4.24
CA ARG A 294 -40.74 11.46 -5.59
C ARG A 294 -39.63 12.18 -6.35
N SER A 295 -38.89 11.46 -7.20
CA SER A 295 -38.74 11.81 -8.62
C SER A 295 -38.22 10.61 -9.43
N ASP A 296 -39.02 10.23 -10.41
CA ASP A 296 -38.66 9.34 -11.51
C ASP A 296 -37.45 9.87 -12.27
N GLN A 297 -36.51 8.99 -12.61
CA GLN A 297 -35.81 9.04 -13.89
C GLN A 297 -35.22 7.67 -14.23
N GLU A 298 -35.53 7.26 -15.44
CA GLU A 298 -35.32 5.97 -16.06
C GLU A 298 -33.82 5.77 -16.38
N ASP A 299 -33.24 4.68 -15.87
CA ASP A 299 -31.94 4.18 -16.33
C ASP A 299 -32.10 3.64 -17.75
N THR A 300 -31.49 4.31 -18.71
CA THR A 300 -31.37 3.83 -20.09
C THR A 300 -30.22 2.84 -20.17
N ASN A 301 -30.58 1.56 -20.27
CA ASN A 301 -29.66 0.45 -20.47
C ASN A 301 -29.08 0.52 -21.88
N MET A 302 -27.77 0.78 -22.01
CA MET A 302 -27.07 0.77 -23.31
C MET A 302 -26.87 -0.69 -23.74
N LEU A 303 -27.68 -1.15 -24.69
CA LEU A 303 -27.50 -2.43 -25.37
C LEU A 303 -26.33 -2.33 -26.35
N ASP A 304 -25.35 -3.20 -26.12
CA ASP A 304 -24.18 -3.49 -26.94
C ASP A 304 -24.60 -4.34 -28.15
N GLU A 305 -24.55 -3.76 -29.34
CA GLU A 305 -24.64 -4.49 -30.60
C GLU A 305 -23.34 -4.32 -31.39
N GLY A 306 -22.63 -5.44 -31.59
CA GLY A 306 -21.43 -5.44 -32.42
C GLY A 306 -20.63 -6.74 -32.42
N GLU A 307 -21.28 -7.90 -32.54
CA GLU A 307 -20.59 -9.16 -32.81
C GLU A 307 -20.16 -9.18 -34.29
N VAL A 308 -18.88 -8.87 -34.56
CA VAL A 308 -18.27 -9.03 -35.89
C VAL A 308 -17.50 -10.35 -35.89
N GLN A 309 -18.08 -11.31 -36.59
CA GLN A 309 -17.51 -12.64 -36.84
C GLN A 309 -16.42 -12.49 -37.92
N GLU A 310 -15.15 -12.59 -37.54
CA GLU A 310 -14.06 -12.77 -38.51
C GLU A 310 -13.24 -14.02 -38.21
N ASN A 311 -12.95 -14.72 -39.31
CA ASN A 311 -12.50 -16.09 -39.40
C ASN A 311 -11.10 -16.34 -38.85
N ASP A 312 -10.97 -17.54 -38.31
CA ASP A 312 -9.77 -18.33 -38.09
C ASP A 312 -8.90 -18.47 -39.37
N ALA A 313 -7.63 -18.08 -39.27
CA ALA A 313 -6.51 -18.59 -40.05
C ALA A 313 -5.19 -18.22 -39.37
N GLY A 314 -4.52 -19.21 -38.80
CA GLY A 314 -3.47 -19.05 -37.80
C GLY A 314 -2.13 -18.48 -38.23
N HIS A 315 -1.32 -18.15 -37.22
CA HIS A 315 0.11 -18.48 -37.19
C HIS A 315 0.59 -18.62 -35.74
N GLN A 316 1.36 -19.69 -35.54
CA GLN A 316 2.02 -20.12 -34.31
C GLN A 316 3.29 -19.30 -34.03
N SER A 317 3.94 -19.62 -32.90
CA SER A 317 5.32 -19.26 -32.46
C SER A 317 5.50 -17.84 -31.91
N ASP A 318 6.20 -17.56 -30.82
CA ASP A 318 7.00 -18.31 -29.85
C ASP A 318 7.11 -17.39 -28.61
N GLU A 319 6.95 -17.89 -27.39
CA GLU A 319 8.03 -18.30 -26.48
C GLU A 319 8.72 -17.10 -25.79
N LEU A 320 8.71 -17.20 -24.46
CA LEU A 320 9.33 -16.29 -23.48
C LEU A 320 10.85 -16.30 -23.65
N GLU A 321 11.54 -15.15 -23.53
CA GLU A 321 12.84 -15.16 -22.86
C GLU A 321 13.22 -13.81 -22.24
N GLU A 322 13.91 -13.95 -21.13
CA GLU A 322 14.28 -13.07 -20.05
C GLU A 322 15.78 -12.77 -20.18
N GLY A 323 16.22 -11.55 -19.86
CA GLY A 323 17.59 -11.32 -19.37
C GLY A 323 18.71 -10.91 -20.35
N GLU A 324 19.59 -10.06 -19.79
CA GLU A 324 21.00 -9.79 -20.17
C GLU A 324 21.29 -8.96 -21.43
N GLU A 325 22.31 -8.07 -21.49
CA GLU A 325 23.17 -7.42 -20.51
C GLU A 325 23.83 -6.23 -21.24
N LEU A 326 24.35 -5.27 -20.47
CA LEU A 326 25.20 -4.18 -20.97
C LEU A 326 26.54 -4.70 -21.51
N ALA A 327 27.00 -4.14 -22.62
CA ALA A 327 28.41 -4.11 -22.97
C ALA A 327 28.86 -2.64 -23.10
N ASP A 328 29.56 -2.19 -22.08
CA ASP A 328 30.51 -1.08 -22.12
C ASP A 328 31.77 -1.56 -22.87
N ASP A 329 32.17 -0.87 -23.94
CA ASP A 329 33.59 -0.60 -24.15
C ASP A 329 33.82 0.48 -25.22
N ARG A 330 34.37 1.58 -24.71
CA ARG A 330 35.60 2.24 -25.20
C ARG A 330 35.61 3.07 -26.49
N MET A 331 35.82 4.36 -26.20
CA MET A 331 37.02 5.15 -26.51
C MET A 331 37.12 5.83 -27.89
N GLY A 332 37.39 7.14 -27.77
CA GLY A 332 38.17 7.93 -28.71
C GLY A 332 37.30 8.62 -29.75
N GLU A 333 37.46 9.90 -30.07
CA GLU A 333 38.45 10.93 -29.81
C GLU A 333 37.74 12.25 -30.19
N ASN A 334 38.12 13.35 -29.55
CA ASN A 334 38.24 14.71 -30.13
C ASN A 334 38.18 15.73 -29.00
N MET A 335 39.32 15.86 -28.31
CA MET A 335 39.76 17.15 -27.82
C MET A 335 40.07 18.01 -29.03
N ASP A 336 39.47 19.19 -29.13
CA ASP A 336 40.18 20.31 -29.71
C ASP A 336 39.90 21.59 -28.92
N THR A 337 41.00 22.13 -28.46
CA THR A 337 41.20 23.41 -27.80
C THR A 337 41.00 24.56 -28.79
N THR A 338 40.30 25.62 -28.38
CA THR A 338 40.79 27.02 -28.42
C THR A 338 39.86 27.95 -27.67
#